data_AF-A0A397FZW8-F1
#
_entry.id   AF-A0A397FZW8-F1
#
_cell.length_a   1.000
_cell.length_b   1.000
_cell.length_c   1.000
_cell.angle_alpha   90.00
_cell.angle_beta   90.00
_cell.angle_gamma   90.00
#
_symmetry.space_group_name_H-M   'P 1'
#
loop_
_entity.id
_entity.type
_entity.pdbx_description
1 polymer ?
#
loop_
_entity_poly.entity_id
_entity_poly.type
_entity_poly.pdbx_seq_one_letter_code
_entity_poly.pdbx_strand_id
1 'polypeptide(L)'
;MASGATTVIHSFDALKVLDVSGNDITGPDDRRNLFGGLELLANAVAKCPKLTRVMLNHVHLRSDGFVLLALGLQHTTSIHHLEVGGNAMQTNVSNQVCYNGIDSLCEALRGNHSIRFLGLFQNDMDYTCVSKLSAILLVNDTLEHIDLSQNPLGSAALCCLATALRANVPLHTLK
;
A
#
# COMPACT_ATOMS: atom_id res chain seq x y z
N MET A 1 12.18 44.95 9.76
CA MET A 1 12.42 44.32 8.45
C MET A 1 12.11 42.84 8.56
N ALA A 2 11.18 42.38 7.73
CA ALA A 2 10.78 41.01 7.38
C ALA A 2 10.76 39.91 8.47
N SER A 3 9.53 39.58 8.89
CA SER A 3 9.14 38.31 9.49
C SER A 3 9.38 37.15 8.52
N GLY A 4 10.27 36.23 8.87
CA GLY A 4 10.45 34.96 8.16
C GLY A 4 9.24 34.05 8.39
N ALA A 5 8.52 33.74 7.33
CA ALA A 5 7.31 32.95 7.33
C ALA A 5 7.55 31.53 7.90
N THR A 6 7.12 31.30 9.13
CA THR A 6 6.75 29.98 9.62
C THR A 6 5.43 29.62 8.94
N THR A 7 5.49 29.06 7.74
CA THR A 7 4.31 28.45 7.13
C THR A 7 3.94 27.25 7.98
N VAL A 8 2.98 27.46 8.88
CA VAL A 8 2.25 26.44 9.61
C VAL A 8 1.75 25.45 8.57
N ILE A 9 2.28 24.23 8.57
CA ILE A 9 1.67 23.14 7.81
C ILE A 9 0.29 22.97 8.44
N HIS A 10 -0.74 23.36 7.70
CA HIS A 10 -2.15 23.25 8.13
C HIS A 10 -2.40 21.83 8.64
N SER A 11 -3.06 21.71 9.81
CA SER A 11 -3.34 20.39 10.35
C SER A 11 -4.19 19.59 9.36
N PHE A 12 -3.81 18.33 9.13
CA PHE A 12 -4.50 17.43 8.21
C PHE A 12 -5.80 16.86 8.84
N ASP A 13 -6.29 17.46 9.93
CA ASP A 13 -7.35 16.93 10.78
C ASP A 13 -8.72 16.85 10.09
N ALA A 14 -8.87 17.45 8.92
CA ALA A 14 -10.09 17.40 8.11
C ALA A 14 -9.98 16.47 6.90
N LEU A 15 -8.77 16.06 6.50
CA LEU A 15 -8.57 15.29 5.27
C LEU A 15 -9.14 13.87 5.42
N LYS A 16 -10.07 13.51 4.53
CA LYS A 16 -10.71 12.18 4.51
C LYS A 16 -10.25 11.30 3.36
N VAL A 17 -9.89 11.92 2.25
CA VAL A 17 -9.48 11.22 1.02
C VAL A 17 -8.18 11.86 0.57
N LEU A 18 -7.15 11.03 0.40
CA LEU A 18 -5.92 11.40 -0.26
C LEU A 18 -5.86 10.60 -1.57
N ASP A 19 -6.11 11.28 -2.68
CA ASP A 19 -5.94 10.71 -4.00
C ASP A 19 -4.90 11.53 -4.76
N VAL A 20 -3.77 10.89 -5.03
CA VAL A 20 -2.69 11.44 -5.87
C VAL A 20 -2.36 10.47 -7.00
N SER A 21 -3.30 9.60 -7.36
CA SER A 21 -3.12 8.62 -8.42
C SER A 21 -2.74 9.28 -9.74
N GLY A 22 -1.84 8.65 -10.50
CA GLY A 22 -1.35 9.15 -11.79
C GLY A 22 -0.38 10.33 -11.70
N ASN A 23 0.08 10.70 -10.50
CA ASN A 23 1.12 11.71 -10.32
C ASN A 23 2.49 11.05 -10.08
N ASP A 24 3.55 11.65 -10.61
CA ASP A 24 4.91 11.27 -10.23
C ASP A 24 5.29 11.91 -8.90
N ILE A 25 5.09 11.15 -7.82
CA ILE A 25 5.44 11.57 -6.45
C ILE A 25 6.77 10.97 -5.96
N THR A 26 7.43 10.17 -6.80
CA THR A 26 8.67 9.45 -6.45
C THR A 26 9.92 10.13 -6.98
N GLY A 27 9.74 11.17 -7.80
CA GLY A 27 10.82 11.90 -8.45
C GLY A 27 11.12 11.35 -9.85
N PRO A 28 11.90 12.10 -10.64
CA PRO A 28 12.08 11.81 -12.07
C PRO A 28 12.67 10.42 -12.31
N ASP A 29 12.43 9.88 -13.51
CA ASP A 29 12.76 8.50 -13.91
C ASP A 29 14.20 8.04 -13.63
N ASP A 30 15.17 8.95 -13.66
CA ASP A 30 16.59 8.72 -13.37
C ASP A 30 16.93 8.79 -11.86
N ARG A 31 16.00 9.28 -11.04
CA ARG A 31 16.13 9.50 -9.59
C ARG A 31 14.84 9.21 -8.82
N ARG A 32 14.11 8.12 -9.13
CA ARG A 32 12.89 7.66 -8.41
C ARG A 32 13.10 7.25 -6.94
N ASN A 33 14.06 7.88 -6.27
CA ASN A 33 14.71 7.49 -5.02
C ASN A 33 14.85 8.68 -4.04
N LEU A 34 14.28 9.85 -4.33
CA LEU A 34 14.24 11.00 -3.42
C LEU A 34 12.98 10.93 -2.55
N PHE A 35 12.99 9.96 -1.63
CA PHE A 35 11.85 9.55 -0.81
C PHE A 35 11.42 10.53 0.28
N GLY A 36 11.99 11.73 0.37
CA GLY A 36 11.52 12.74 1.32
C GLY A 36 10.01 13.00 1.19
N GLY A 37 9.48 12.95 -0.05
CA GLY A 37 8.04 13.01 -0.29
C GLY A 37 7.27 11.78 0.20
N LEU A 38 7.82 10.58 0.08
CA LEU A 38 7.18 9.35 0.58
C LEU A 38 7.24 9.21 2.10
N GLU A 39 8.27 9.73 2.76
CA GLU A 39 8.34 9.82 4.22
C GLU A 39 7.23 10.76 4.74
N LEU A 40 7.03 11.91 4.08
CA LEU A 40 5.93 12.81 4.40
C LEU A 40 4.56 12.16 4.16
N LEU A 41 4.41 11.39 3.07
CA LEU A 41 3.20 10.62 2.79
C LEU A 41 2.94 9.57 3.87
N ALA A 42 3.94 8.78 4.24
CA ALA A 42 3.84 7.78 5.32
C ALA A 42 3.46 8.44 6.65
N ASN A 43 4.06 9.58 6.96
CA ASN A 43 3.73 10.37 8.15
C ASN A 43 2.29 10.92 8.10
N ALA A 44 1.80 11.35 6.94
CA ALA A 44 0.41 11.76 6.77
C ALA A 44 -0.54 10.57 6.99
N VAL A 45 -0.26 9.41 6.36
CA VAL A 45 -1.02 8.17 6.54
C VAL A 45 -1.10 7.76 8.02
N ALA A 46 0.00 7.89 8.76
CA ALA A 46 0.06 7.56 10.19
C ALA A 46 -0.68 8.56 11.10
N LYS A 47 -0.67 9.85 10.77
CA LYS A 47 -1.08 10.93 11.69
C LYS A 47 -2.40 11.60 11.35
N CYS A 48 -3.07 11.23 10.26
CA CYS A 48 -4.34 11.82 9.87
C CYS A 48 -5.53 10.99 10.39
N PRO A 49 -6.12 11.31 11.56
CA PRO A 49 -7.14 10.46 12.19
C PRO A 49 -8.47 10.40 11.43
N LYS A 50 -8.70 11.31 10.47
CA LYS A 50 -9.91 11.33 9.64
C LYS A 50 -9.70 10.76 8.25
N LEU A 51 -8.47 10.39 7.88
CA LEU A 51 -8.15 9.88 6.56
C LEU A 51 -8.70 8.45 6.44
N THR A 52 -9.68 8.27 5.57
CA THR A 52 -10.38 6.98 5.38
C THR A 52 -10.05 6.31 4.06
N ARG A 53 -9.60 7.07 3.07
CA ARG A 53 -9.28 6.56 1.73
C ARG A 53 -7.93 7.10 1.27
N VAL A 54 -7.07 6.20 0.82
CA VAL A 54 -5.77 6.52 0.23
C VAL A 54 -5.65 5.86 -1.13
N MET A 55 -5.45 6.66 -2.17
CA MET A 55 -5.36 6.23 -3.55
C MET A 55 -4.03 6.73 -4.12
N LEU A 56 -3.16 5.77 -4.41
CA LEU A 56 -1.78 5.91 -4.86
C LEU A 56 -1.57 5.07 -6.11
N ASN A 57 -2.59 4.98 -6.98
CA ASN A 57 -2.47 4.19 -8.20
C ASN A 57 -1.54 4.87 -9.19
N HIS A 58 -0.67 4.14 -9.87
CA HIS A 58 0.22 4.69 -10.91
C HIS A 58 1.04 5.89 -10.44
N VAL A 59 1.63 5.80 -9.24
CA VAL A 59 2.50 6.86 -8.69
C VAL A 59 3.97 6.43 -8.65
N HIS A 60 4.30 5.36 -9.38
CA HIS A 60 5.64 4.78 -9.50
C HIS A 60 6.24 4.27 -8.17
N LEU A 61 5.39 3.86 -7.21
CA LEU A 61 5.87 3.21 -5.99
C LEU A 61 6.69 1.96 -6.34
N ARG A 62 7.84 1.85 -5.70
CA ARG A 62 8.72 0.69 -5.73
C ARG A 62 8.68 -0.04 -4.40
N SER A 63 9.30 -1.20 -4.29
CA SER A 63 9.41 -1.98 -3.05
C SER A 63 9.78 -1.09 -1.85
N ASP A 64 10.75 -0.18 -1.99
CA ASP A 64 11.17 0.74 -0.93
C ASP A 64 10.07 1.75 -0.53
N GLY A 65 9.29 2.24 -1.50
CA GLY A 65 8.15 3.11 -1.23
C GLY A 65 7.01 2.38 -0.53
N PHE A 66 6.77 1.11 -0.87
CA PHE A 66 5.82 0.26 -0.16
C PHE A 66 6.24 -0.01 1.28
N VAL A 67 7.54 -0.13 1.56
CA VAL A 67 8.06 -0.21 2.94
C VAL A 67 7.67 1.04 3.73
N LEU A 68 7.91 2.23 3.18
CA LEU A 68 7.53 3.49 3.85
C LEU A 68 6.02 3.62 4.06
N LEU A 69 5.23 3.30 3.04
CA LEU A 69 3.77 3.30 3.16
C LEU A 69 3.31 2.34 4.27
N ALA A 70 3.86 1.13 4.32
CA ALA A 70 3.54 0.14 5.33
C ALA A 70 3.86 0.61 6.76
N LEU A 71 4.98 1.33 6.96
CA LEU A 71 5.29 1.97 8.26
C LEU A 71 4.19 2.96 8.67
N GLY A 72 3.65 3.72 7.71
CA GLY A 72 2.50 4.60 7.98
C GLY A 72 1.24 3.82 8.38
N LEU A 73 0.96 2.73 7.66
CA LEU A 73 -0.23 1.88 7.87
C LEU A 73 -0.22 1.14 9.21
N GLN A 74 0.95 0.88 9.81
CA GLN A 74 1.05 0.27 11.14
C GLN A 74 0.47 1.16 12.25
N HIS A 75 0.34 2.46 12.02
CA HIS A 75 -0.07 3.43 13.04
C HIS A 75 -1.45 4.06 12.79
N THR A 76 -2.16 3.61 11.76
CA THR A 76 -3.48 4.13 11.41
C THR A 76 -4.59 3.11 11.66
N THR A 77 -5.74 3.60 12.12
CA THR A 77 -6.96 2.81 12.30
C THR A 77 -8.15 3.42 11.56
N SER A 78 -7.93 4.52 10.84
CA SER A 78 -8.99 5.26 10.15
C SER A 78 -9.13 4.87 8.67
N ILE A 79 -8.09 4.30 8.06
CA ILE A 79 -8.09 3.98 6.63
C ILE A 79 -8.84 2.67 6.40
N HIS A 80 -9.90 2.75 5.60
CA HIS A 80 -10.72 1.60 5.22
C HIS A 80 -10.51 1.21 3.76
N HIS A 81 -9.99 2.12 2.94
CA HIS A 81 -9.80 1.93 1.50
C HIS A 81 -8.38 2.32 1.11
N LEU A 82 -7.60 1.33 0.68
CA LEU A 82 -6.24 1.53 0.19
C LEU A 82 -6.15 1.04 -1.26
N GLU A 83 -5.76 1.93 -2.16
CA GLU A 83 -5.47 1.62 -3.56
C GLU A 83 -4.04 2.00 -3.89
N VAL A 84 -3.27 1.02 -4.36
CA VAL A 84 -1.84 1.13 -4.67
C VAL A 84 -1.53 0.37 -5.97
N GLY A 85 -2.49 0.25 -6.87
CA GLY A 85 -2.37 -0.45 -8.14
C GLY A 85 -1.51 0.28 -9.16
N GLY A 86 -0.99 -0.41 -10.16
CA GLY A 86 -0.20 0.21 -11.22
C GLY A 86 1.18 0.70 -10.78
N ASN A 87 1.74 0.09 -9.74
CA ASN A 87 3.07 0.39 -9.20
C ASN A 87 4.01 -0.83 -9.40
N ALA A 88 5.18 -0.84 -8.76
CA ALA A 88 6.18 -1.89 -8.91
C ALA A 88 6.53 -2.50 -7.54
N MET A 89 5.62 -3.31 -6.98
CA MET A 89 5.77 -3.93 -5.65
C MET A 89 7.05 -4.74 -5.50
N GLN A 90 7.50 -5.36 -6.59
CA GLN A 90 8.64 -6.29 -6.60
C GLN A 90 9.96 -5.66 -7.05
N THR A 91 10.02 -4.37 -7.38
CA THR A 91 11.24 -3.75 -7.89
C THR A 91 11.72 -2.67 -6.93
N ASN A 92 12.99 -2.71 -6.52
CA ASN A 92 13.57 -1.68 -5.67
C ASN A 92 14.18 -0.50 -6.48
N VAL A 93 14.72 0.49 -5.78
CA VAL A 93 15.44 1.64 -6.35
C VAL A 93 16.58 1.26 -7.31
N SER A 94 17.22 0.10 -7.10
CA SER A 94 18.31 -0.42 -7.92
C SER A 94 17.83 -1.25 -9.11
N ASN A 95 16.52 -1.22 -9.41
CA ASN A 95 15.88 -2.02 -10.47
C ASN A 95 16.07 -3.54 -10.29
N GLN A 96 16.18 -4.01 -9.05
CA GLN A 96 16.31 -5.41 -8.72
C GLN A 96 15.00 -5.95 -8.14
N VAL A 97 14.75 -7.23 -8.38
CA VAL A 97 13.67 -7.95 -7.72
C VAL A 97 13.89 -7.92 -6.21
N CYS A 98 12.90 -7.43 -5.47
CA CYS A 98 12.93 -7.25 -4.03
C CYS A 98 11.53 -7.41 -3.46
N TYR A 99 11.38 -8.22 -2.41
CA TYR A 99 10.08 -8.53 -1.81
C TYR A 99 9.80 -7.74 -0.52
N ASN A 100 10.66 -6.80 -0.15
CA ASN A 100 10.53 -6.06 1.11
C ASN A 100 9.23 -5.24 1.17
N GLY A 101 8.79 -4.72 0.02
CA GLY A 101 7.52 -3.99 -0.10
C GLY A 101 6.33 -4.84 0.31
N ILE A 102 6.20 -6.05 -0.26
CA ILE A 102 5.10 -6.96 0.10
C ILE A 102 5.26 -7.50 1.52
N ASP A 103 6.48 -7.76 1.99
CA ASP A 103 6.72 -8.21 3.36
C ASP A 103 6.25 -7.18 4.37
N SER A 104 6.62 -5.91 4.15
CA SER A 104 6.25 -4.81 5.04
C SER A 104 4.76 -4.52 4.97
N LEU A 105 4.15 -4.55 3.78
CA LEU A 105 2.70 -4.42 3.64
C LEU A 105 1.96 -5.55 4.38
N CYS A 106 2.42 -6.79 4.25
CA CYS A 106 1.85 -7.93 4.97
C CYS A 106 1.97 -7.76 6.49
N GLU A 107 3.11 -7.28 6.99
CA GLU A 107 3.28 -7.02 8.42
C GLU A 107 2.37 -5.90 8.91
N ALA A 108 2.19 -4.83 8.13
CA ALA A 108 1.23 -3.78 8.45
C ALA A 108 -0.21 -4.33 8.50
N LEU A 109 -0.61 -5.13 7.52
CA LEU A 109 -1.94 -5.75 7.47
C LEU A 109 -2.17 -6.80 8.57
N ARG A 110 -1.11 -7.43 9.09
CA ARG A 110 -1.23 -8.36 10.22
C ARG A 110 -1.74 -7.67 11.49
N GLY A 111 -1.33 -6.42 11.72
CA GLY A 111 -1.75 -5.61 12.88
C GLY A 111 -2.87 -4.60 12.57
N ASN A 112 -3.14 -4.32 11.30
CA ASN A 112 -4.13 -3.34 10.89
C ASN A 112 -5.49 -4.01 10.61
N HIS A 113 -6.45 -3.75 11.50
CA HIS A 113 -7.84 -4.24 11.42
C HIS A 113 -8.83 -3.15 10.97
N SER A 114 -8.35 -2.13 10.25
CA SER A 114 -9.20 -1.04 9.73
C SER A 114 -9.46 -1.13 8.23
N ILE A 115 -8.51 -1.65 7.46
CA ILE A 115 -8.59 -1.71 6.00
C ILE A 115 -9.58 -2.80 5.58
N ARG A 116 -10.55 -2.42 4.73
CA ARG A 116 -11.58 -3.29 4.16
C ARG A 116 -11.35 -3.55 2.68
N PHE A 117 -10.88 -2.54 1.96
CA PHE A 117 -10.58 -2.61 0.54
C PHE A 117 -9.08 -2.41 0.28
N LEU A 118 -8.46 -3.37 -0.43
CA LEU A 118 -7.07 -3.34 -0.84
C LEU A 118 -6.92 -3.55 -2.36
N GLY A 119 -6.64 -2.48 -3.08
CA GLY A 119 -6.36 -2.50 -4.51
C GLY A 119 -4.87 -2.66 -4.79
N LEU A 120 -4.47 -3.80 -5.37
CA LEU A 120 -3.10 -4.18 -5.71
C LEU A 120 -2.94 -4.54 -7.20
N PHE A 121 -3.89 -4.14 -8.05
CA PHE A 121 -3.86 -4.48 -9.48
C PHE A 121 -2.56 -3.98 -10.14
N GLN A 122 -2.03 -4.70 -11.14
CA GLN A 122 -0.87 -4.27 -11.93
C GLN A 122 0.33 -3.80 -11.07
N ASN A 123 0.85 -4.67 -10.21
CA ASN A 123 1.97 -4.42 -9.30
C ASN A 123 3.19 -5.32 -9.52
N ASP A 124 3.22 -6.02 -10.66
CA ASP A 124 4.20 -7.06 -10.98
C ASP A 124 4.26 -8.17 -9.93
N MET A 125 3.16 -8.48 -9.23
CA MET A 125 3.14 -9.51 -8.18
C MET A 125 3.18 -10.92 -8.79
N ASP A 126 4.18 -11.69 -8.40
CA ASP A 126 4.33 -13.12 -8.70
C ASP A 126 3.70 -14.02 -7.62
N TYR A 127 3.93 -15.33 -7.74
CA TYR A 127 3.47 -16.31 -6.75
C TYR A 127 4.02 -16.05 -5.33
N THR A 128 5.25 -15.55 -5.20
CA THR A 128 5.90 -15.27 -3.90
C THR A 128 5.12 -14.19 -3.15
N CYS A 129 4.76 -13.12 -3.85
CA CYS A 129 3.92 -12.05 -3.31
C CYS A 129 2.55 -12.57 -2.85
N VAL A 130 1.89 -13.38 -3.70
CA VAL A 130 0.56 -13.90 -3.38
C VAL A 130 0.58 -14.90 -2.24
N SER A 131 1.63 -15.73 -2.13
CA SER A 131 1.78 -16.67 -1.01
C SER A 131 1.84 -15.92 0.33
N LYS A 132 2.53 -14.78 0.38
CA LYS A 132 2.62 -13.93 1.57
C LYS A 132 1.27 -13.30 1.91
N LEU A 133 0.60 -12.71 0.91
CA LEU A 133 -0.74 -12.15 1.08
C LEU A 133 -1.77 -13.21 1.52
N SER A 134 -1.67 -14.42 0.98
CA SER A 134 -2.53 -15.55 1.36
C SER A 134 -2.35 -15.93 2.84
N ALA A 135 -1.14 -15.84 3.38
CA ALA A 135 -0.90 -16.06 4.81
C ALA A 135 -1.53 -14.96 5.68
N ILE A 136 -1.59 -13.72 5.18
CA ILE A 136 -2.28 -12.61 5.86
C ILE A 136 -3.79 -12.83 5.88
N LEU A 137 -4.37 -13.33 4.79
CA LEU A 137 -5.79 -13.69 4.75
C LEU A 137 -6.18 -14.75 5.80
N LEU A 138 -5.26 -15.56 6.30
CA LEU A 138 -5.57 -16.52 7.37
C LEU A 138 -5.70 -15.89 8.75
N VAL A 139 -5.19 -14.67 8.94
CA VAL A 139 -5.09 -14.01 10.25
C VAL A 139 -5.76 -12.64 10.30
N ASN A 140 -5.92 -11.96 9.16
CA ASN A 140 -6.64 -10.70 9.07
C ASN A 140 -8.14 -10.98 8.87
N ASP A 141 -8.94 -10.46 9.79
CA ASP A 141 -10.38 -10.65 9.88
C ASP A 141 -11.17 -9.41 9.42
N THR A 142 -10.54 -8.52 8.65
CA THR A 142 -11.14 -7.25 8.24
C THR A 142 -11.12 -6.97 6.74
N LEU A 143 -10.19 -7.55 5.99
CA LEU A 143 -10.16 -7.40 4.54
C LEU A 143 -11.37 -8.07 3.90
N GLU A 144 -12.18 -7.27 3.21
CA GLU A 144 -13.44 -7.65 2.55
C GLU A 144 -13.28 -7.72 1.03
N HIS A 145 -12.37 -6.92 0.49
CA HIS A 145 -12.09 -6.81 -0.94
C HIS A 145 -10.59 -6.75 -1.23
N ILE A 146 -10.12 -7.58 -2.16
CA ILE A 146 -8.77 -7.50 -2.73
C ILE A 146 -8.84 -7.52 -4.27
N ASP A 147 -8.15 -6.58 -4.92
CA ASP A 147 -7.94 -6.59 -6.37
C ASP A 147 -6.48 -6.92 -6.68
N LEU A 148 -6.22 -8.13 -7.21
CA LEU A 148 -4.94 -8.63 -7.71
C LEU A 148 -4.90 -8.68 -9.24
N SER A 149 -5.90 -8.13 -9.94
CA SER A 149 -5.98 -8.21 -11.40
C SER A 149 -4.74 -7.61 -12.09
N GLN A 150 -4.45 -8.06 -13.31
CA GLN A 150 -3.28 -7.59 -14.07
C GLN A 150 -1.91 -7.86 -13.40
N ASN A 151 -1.82 -8.86 -12.51
CA ASN A 151 -0.55 -9.32 -11.95
C ASN A 151 -0.14 -10.70 -12.52
N PRO A 152 1.16 -10.99 -12.72
CA PRO A 152 1.65 -12.26 -13.24
C PRO A 152 1.69 -13.37 -12.17
N LEU A 153 0.53 -13.71 -11.57
CA LEU A 153 0.46 -14.58 -10.38
C LEU A 153 0.96 -16.01 -10.63
N GLY A 154 0.76 -16.52 -11.85
CA GLY A 154 0.99 -17.91 -12.20
C GLY A 154 -0.03 -18.88 -11.59
N SER A 155 -0.07 -20.12 -12.07
CA SER A 155 -1.04 -21.13 -11.61
C SER A 155 -0.84 -21.55 -10.16
N ALA A 156 0.40 -21.51 -9.65
CA ALA A 156 0.73 -21.87 -8.27
C ALA A 156 0.07 -20.96 -7.23
N ALA A 157 -0.13 -19.68 -7.56
CA ALA A 157 -0.80 -18.71 -6.69
C ALA A 157 -2.26 -19.09 -6.38
N LEU A 158 -2.93 -19.77 -7.31
CA LEU A 158 -4.33 -20.18 -7.14
C LEU A 158 -4.49 -21.18 -5.99
N CYS A 159 -3.53 -22.08 -5.78
CA CYS A 159 -3.57 -23.06 -4.68
C CYS A 159 -3.53 -22.37 -3.30
N CYS A 160 -2.67 -21.36 -3.16
CA CYS A 160 -2.52 -20.58 -1.93
C CYS A 160 -3.78 -19.76 -1.65
N LEU A 161 -4.28 -19.03 -2.67
CA LEU A 161 -5.50 -18.23 -2.56
C LEU A 161 -6.71 -19.10 -2.23
N ALA A 162 -6.89 -20.24 -2.91
CA ALA A 162 -8.00 -21.14 -2.65
C ALA A 162 -7.98 -21.67 -1.20
N THR A 163 -6.80 -21.89 -0.64
CA THR A 163 -6.67 -22.32 0.75
C THR A 163 -7.00 -21.21 1.72
N ALA A 164 -6.52 -20.00 1.47
CA ALA A 164 -6.84 -18.83 2.27
C ALA A 164 -8.34 -18.50 2.24
N LEU A 165 -8.97 -18.52 1.06
CA LEU A 165 -10.39 -18.22 0.86
C LEU A 165 -11.33 -19.20 1.56
N ARG A 166 -10.93 -20.46 1.75
CA ARG A 166 -11.75 -21.42 2.52
C ARG A 166 -11.78 -21.13 4.01
N ALA A 167 -10.76 -20.47 4.53
CA ALA A 167 -10.61 -20.17 5.96
C ALA A 167 -10.98 -18.72 6.30
N ASN A 168 -10.82 -17.79 5.36
CA ASN A 168 -11.15 -16.39 5.53
C ASN A 168 -12.66 -16.18 5.32
N VAL A 169 -13.35 -15.73 6.38
CA VAL A 169 -14.79 -15.45 6.36
C VAL A 169 -15.13 -14.04 5.84
N PRO A 170 -14.37 -12.98 6.19
CA PRO A 170 -14.71 -11.61 5.77
C PRO A 170 -14.55 -11.32 4.28
N LEU A 171 -13.57 -11.94 3.61
CA LEU A 171 -13.24 -11.67 2.22
C LEU A 171 -14.33 -12.22 1.30
N HIS A 172 -15.12 -11.31 0.71
CA HIS A 172 -16.20 -11.67 -0.20
C HIS A 172 -15.94 -11.23 -1.64
N THR A 173 -14.81 -10.57 -1.92
CA THR A 173 -14.41 -10.24 -3.30
C THR A 173 -12.90 -10.35 -3.46
N LEU A 174 -12.50 -11.20 -4.40
CA LEU A 174 -11.14 -11.31 -4.92
C LEU A 174 -11.20 -11.15 -6.44
N LYS A 175 -10.50 -10.15 -6.98
CA LYS A 175 -10.48 -9.83 -8.41
C LYS A 175 -9.08 -9.97 -8.99
#